data_AF-A9KI27-F1
#
_entry.id   AF-A9KI27-F1
#
_cell.length_a   1.000
_cell.length_b   1.000
_cell.length_c   1.000
_cell.angle_alpha   90.00
_cell.angle_beta   90.00
_cell.angle_gamma   90.00
#
_symmetry.space_group_name_H-M   'P 1'
#
loop_
_entity.id
_entity.type
_entity.pdbx_description
1 polymer ?
#
loop_
_entity_poly.entity_id
_entity_poly.type
_entity_poly.pdbx_seq_one_letter_code
_entity_poly.pdbx_strand_id
1 'polypeptide(L)' 'MINFDEEIAKFQPSLEVDQAEEAIFNNDLTDITDMIESILNEKKG' A
#
# COMPACT_ATOMS: atom_id res chain seq x y z
N MET A 1 -10.89 -8.29 -30.42
CA MET A 1 -11.52 -7.20 -29.64
C MET A 1 -11.73 -7.76 -28.24
N ILE A 2 -11.24 -7.10 -27.19
CA ILE A 2 -11.39 -7.59 -25.81
C ILE A 2 -12.88 -7.60 -25.46
N ASN A 3 -13.33 -8.66 -24.79
CA ASN A 3 -14.70 -8.79 -24.32
C ASN A 3 -14.82 -8.18 -22.92
N PHE A 4 -15.30 -6.94 -22.86
CA PHE A 4 -15.38 -6.19 -21.60
C PHE A 4 -16.36 -6.82 -20.59
N ASP A 5 -17.44 -7.48 -21.06
CA ASP A 5 -18.41 -8.12 -20.17
C ASP A 5 -17.81 -9.32 -19.44
N GLU A 6 -16.95 -10.08 -20.11
CA GLU A 6 -16.26 -11.23 -19.52
C GLU A 6 -15.21 -10.82 -18.48
N GLU A 7 -14.49 -9.73 -18.73
CA GLU A 7 -13.44 -9.24 -17.82
C GLU A 7 -14.04 -8.63 -16.55
N ILE A 8 -15.16 -7.90 -16.67
CA ILE A 8 -15.90 -7.38 -15.52
C ILE A 8 -16.49 -8.53 -14.68
N ALA A 9 -16.97 -9.61 -15.31
CA ALA A 9 -17.47 -10.78 -14.59
C ALA A 9 -16.36 -11.58 -13.88
N LYS A 10 -15.13 -11.55 -14.41
CA LYS A 10 -13.94 -12.16 -13.79
C LYS A 10 -13.28 -11.26 -12.75
N PHE A 11 -13.70 -10.00 -12.66
CA PHE A 11 -13.21 -9.07 -11.66
C PHE A 11 -13.66 -9.52 -10.27
N GLN A 12 -12.77 -10.22 -9.59
CA GLN A 12 -12.92 -10.50 -8.17
C GLN A 12 -12.08 -9.49 -7.40
N PRO A 13 -12.65 -8.82 -6.38
CA PRO A 13 -11.83 -8.07 -5.45
C PRO A 13 -10.78 -9.02 -4.88
N SER A 14 -9.50 -8.71 -5.10
CA SER A 14 -8.41 -9.52 -4.58
C SER A 14 -8.44 -9.44 -3.06
N LEU A 15 -8.95 -10.48 -2.41
CA LEU A 15 -8.93 -10.62 -0.95
C LEU A 15 -7.50 -10.51 -0.39
N GLU A 16 -6.51 -10.91 -1.20
CA GLU A 16 -5.08 -10.76 -0.92
C GLU A 16 -4.62 -9.30 -0.89
N VAL A 17 -5.26 -8.38 -1.62
CA VAL A 17 -4.90 -6.96 -1.62
C VAL A 17 -5.38 -6.30 -0.33
N ASP A 18 -6.59 -6.58 0.13
CA ASP A 18 -7.10 -6.05 1.40
C ASP A 18 -6.28 -6.60 2.58
N GLN A 19 -5.95 -7.89 2.56
CA GLN A 19 -5.09 -8.52 3.58
C GLN A 19 -3.63 -8.03 3.49
N ALA A 20 -3.11 -7.80 2.29
CA ALA A 20 -1.79 -7.21 2.11
C ALA A 20 -1.76 -5.75 2.54
N GLU A 21 -2.81 -4.97 2.29
CA GLU A 21 -2.95 -3.59 2.75
C GLU A 21 -2.93 -3.56 4.27
N GLU A 22 -3.74 -4.40 4.93
CA GLU A 22 -3.76 -4.52 6.37
C GLU A 22 -2.41 -5.01 6.93
N ALA A 23 -1.72 -5.94 6.26
CA ALA A 23 -0.39 -6.41 6.66
C ALA A 23 0.72 -5.39 6.41
N ILE A 24 0.60 -4.53 5.40
CA ILE A 24 1.54 -3.44 5.09
C ILE A 24 1.31 -2.26 6.04
N PHE A 25 0.05 -1.94 6.37
CA PHE A 25 -0.30 -0.92 7.36
C PHE A 25 0.01 -1.36 8.80
N ASN A 26 -0.23 -2.63 9.14
CA ASN A 26 0.00 -3.16 10.49
C ASN A 26 1.44 -3.61 10.72
N ASN A 27 2.23 -3.89 9.67
CA ASN A 27 3.67 -3.95 9.86
C ASN A 27 4.14 -2.52 10.08
N ASP A 28 4.65 -2.29 11.28
CA ASP A 28 5.31 -1.09 11.79
C ASP A 28 6.56 -0.77 10.93
N LEU A 29 6.32 -0.48 9.65
CA LEU A 29 7.29 -0.12 8.63
C LEU A 29 7.73 1.31 8.93
N THR A 30 8.41 1.52 10.07
CA THR A 30 9.11 2.75 10.48
C THR A 30 8.73 3.89 9.55
N ASP A 31 7.58 4.52 9.82
CA ASP A 31 6.78 5.18 8.79
C ASP A 31 7.69 6.08 7.96
N ILE A 32 7.47 6.18 6.65
CA ILE A 32 8.27 7.10 5.82
C ILE A 32 8.31 8.51 6.47
N THR A 33 7.25 8.85 7.20
CA THR A 33 7.16 9.98 8.14
C THR A 33 8.27 10.03 9.19
N ASP A 34 8.54 8.95 9.93
CA ASP A 34 9.60 8.83 10.93
C ASP A 34 10.99 8.97 10.31
N MET A 35 11.20 8.40 9.12
CA MET A 35 12.45 8.56 8.37
C MET A 35 12.66 10.01 7.92
N ILE A 36 11.61 10.66 7.42
CA ILE A 36 11.65 12.07 7.02
C ILE A 36 11.90 12.96 8.24
N GLU A 37 11.24 12.68 9.38
CA GLU A 37 11.42 13.42 10.62
C GLU A 37 12.84 13.29 11.16
N SER A 38 13.42 12.09 11.10
CA SER A 38 14.83 11.86 11.47
C SER A 38 15.79 12.70 10.63
N ILE A 39 15.63 12.70 9.30
CA ILE A 39 16.46 13.49 8.37
C ILE A 39 16.30 15.00 8.63
N LEU A 40 15.07 15.46 8.88
CA LEU A 40 14.78 16.86 9.17
C LEU A 40 15.36 17.30 10.52
N ASN A 41 15.36 16.42 11.52
CA ASN A 41 15.95 16.69 12.84
C ASN A 41 17.48 16.70 12.78
N GLU A 42 18.12 15.80 12.02
CA GLU A 42 19.57 15.84 11.78
C GLU A 42 20.02 17.13 11.07
N LYS A 43 19.20 17.68 10.18
CA LYS A 43 19.52 18.93 9.45
C LYS A 43 19.33 20.20 10.29
N LYS A 44 18.58 20.13 11.39
CA LYS A 44 18.35 21.27 12.31
C LYS A 44 19.41 21.37 13.41
N GLY A 45 20.26 20.35 13.57
CA GLY A 45 21.40 20.32 14.49
C GLY A 45 22.65 20.98 13.94
#